data_AF-A0A269ZJR7-F1
#
_entry.id   AF-A0A269ZJR7-F1
#
_cell.length_a   1.000
_cell.length_b   1.000
_cell.length_c   1.000
_cell.angle_alpha   90.00
_cell.angle_beta   90.00
_cell.angle_gamma   90.00
#
_symmetry.space_group_name_H-M   'P 1'
#
loop_
_entity.id
_entity.type
_entity.pdbx_description
1 polymer ?
#
loop_
_entity_poly.entity_id
_entity_poly.type
_entity_poly.pdbx_seq_one_letter_code
_entity_poly.pdbx_strand_id
1 'polypeptide(L)'
;MKFIQFNFRNPTGDATAVYRRIGELIAGVDPFTRESVIAHLGEPEGTTTTRQNTIFDAYRVGRQRVLFYWDADDLSPLTIVVGRKA
;
A
#
# COMPACT_ATOMS: atom_id res chain seq x y z
N MET A 1 3.46 18.80 3.91
CA MET A 1 2.67 17.56 4.07
C MET A 1 3.64 16.45 4.47
N LYS A 2 3.42 15.78 5.61
CA LYS A 2 4.33 14.70 6.07
C LYS A 2 3.81 13.37 5.51
N PHE A 3 4.70 12.49 5.05
CA PHE A 3 4.34 11.17 4.57
C PHE A 3 5.00 10.10 5.43
N ILE A 4 4.33 8.98 5.60
CA ILE A 4 4.93 7.77 6.17
C ILE A 4 4.96 6.71 5.08
N GLN A 5 6.12 6.10 4.90
CA GLN A 5 6.34 5.01 3.97
C GLN A 5 6.55 3.71 4.75
N PHE A 6 5.85 2.66 4.33
CA PHE A 6 6.00 1.31 4.83
C PHE A 6 6.47 0.42 3.68
N ASN A 7 7.66 -0.18 3.80
CA ASN A 7 8.19 -1.09 2.79
C ASN A 7 7.96 -2.54 3.25
N PHE A 8 7.42 -3.37 2.36
CA PHE A 8 7.19 -4.79 2.62
C PHE A 8 8.45 -5.63 2.42
N ARG A 9 9.35 -5.16 1.54
CA ARG A 9 10.72 -5.69 1.47
C ARG A 9 11.49 -5.19 2.70
N ASN A 10 11.42 -5.93 3.80
CA ASN A 10 12.19 -5.62 5.00
C ASN A 10 13.62 -6.20 4.87
N PRO A 11 14.69 -5.38 4.80
CA PRO A 11 16.06 -5.88 4.77
C PRO A 11 16.50 -6.55 6.09
N THR A 12 15.78 -6.34 7.20
CA THR A 12 16.12 -6.89 8.52
C THR A 12 15.23 -8.07 8.97
N GLY A 13 14.42 -8.63 8.07
CA GLY A 13 13.80 -9.96 8.24
C GLY A 13 12.50 -10.05 9.05
N ASP A 14 12.14 -9.05 9.86
CA ASP A 14 10.88 -9.07 10.62
C ASP A 14 9.79 -8.21 9.96
N ALA A 15 9.09 -8.77 8.98
CA ALA A 15 8.01 -8.09 8.27
C ALA A 15 6.81 -7.78 9.21
N THR A 16 6.59 -8.60 10.24
CA THR A 16 5.47 -8.52 11.20
C THR A 16 5.41 -7.21 11.97
N ALA A 17 6.56 -6.60 12.28
CA ALA A 17 6.62 -5.29 12.93
C ALA A 17 6.09 -4.14 12.04
N VAL A 18 6.27 -4.24 10.73
CA VAL A 18 5.76 -3.26 9.74
C VAL A 18 4.26 -3.44 9.55
N TYR A 19 3.79 -4.70 9.50
CA TYR A 19 2.37 -5.04 9.39
C TYR A 19 1.52 -4.46 10.52
N ARG A 20 1.99 -4.43 11.78
CA ARG A 20 1.19 -3.89 12.90
C ARG A 20 0.88 -2.39 12.75
N ARG A 21 1.77 -1.61 12.13
CA ARG A 21 1.55 -0.17 11.87
C ARG A 21 0.76 0.10 10.58
N ILE A 22 0.84 -0.79 9.59
CA ILE A 22 -0.03 -0.77 8.40
C ILE A 22 -1.45 -1.20 8.78
N GLY A 23 -1.58 -2.16 9.71
CA GLY A 23 -2.83 -2.77 10.14
C GLY A 23 -3.82 -1.79 10.79
N GLU A 24 -3.38 -0.61 11.23
CA GLU A 24 -4.31 0.44 11.68
C GLU A 24 -4.95 1.22 10.52
N LEU A 25 -4.34 1.23 9.33
CA LEU A 25 -4.85 1.93 8.14
C LEU A 25 -5.74 1.05 7.27
N ILE A 26 -5.52 -0.27 7.30
CA ILE A 26 -6.19 -1.26 6.46
C ILE A 26 -6.39 -2.53 7.29
N ALA A 27 -7.01 -2.38 8.46
CA ALA A 27 -7.40 -3.53 9.28
C ALA A 27 -8.38 -4.39 8.48
N GLY A 28 -8.07 -5.68 8.31
CA GLY A 28 -9.01 -6.66 7.74
C GLY A 28 -8.72 -7.13 6.30
N VAL A 29 -7.59 -6.75 5.71
CA VAL A 29 -7.14 -7.34 4.43
C VAL A 29 -6.12 -8.45 4.71
N ASP A 30 -6.57 -9.70 4.59
CA ASP A 30 -5.74 -10.90 4.67
C ASP A 30 -6.24 -11.95 3.65
N PRO A 31 -5.40 -12.42 2.69
CA PRO A 31 -4.02 -12.01 2.45
C PRO A 31 -3.91 -10.60 1.86
N PHE A 32 -2.79 -9.93 2.11
CA PHE A 32 -2.51 -8.61 1.56
C PHE A 32 -2.04 -8.67 0.10
N THR A 33 -2.99 -8.77 -0.83
CA THR A 33 -2.77 -8.72 -2.28
C THR A 33 -3.47 -7.51 -2.89
N ARG A 34 -3.08 -7.12 -4.10
CA ARG A 34 -3.76 -6.04 -4.85
C ARG A 34 -5.26 -6.30 -4.99
N GLU A 35 -5.63 -7.54 -5.26
CA GLU A 35 -7.02 -7.98 -5.41
C GLU A 35 -7.81 -7.87 -4.11
N SER A 36 -7.26 -8.33 -2.99
CA SER A 36 -7.90 -8.21 -1.68
C SER A 36 -8.06 -6.76 -1.25
N VAL A 37 -7.10 -5.89 -1.58
CA VAL A 37 -7.20 -4.44 -1.34
C VAL A 37 -8.31 -3.82 -2.17
N ILE A 38 -8.42 -4.15 -3.45
CA ILE A 38 -9.52 -3.66 -4.32
C ILE A 38 -10.86 -4.19 -3.82
N ALA A 39 -10.95 -5.46 -3.41
CA ALA A 39 -12.18 -6.02 -2.85
C ALA A 39 -12.61 -5.32 -1.55
N HIS A 40 -11.65 -4.86 -0.75
CA HIS A 40 -11.91 -4.20 0.53
C HIS A 40 -12.18 -2.69 0.41
N LEU A 41 -11.44 -1.98 -0.44
CA LEU A 41 -11.49 -0.51 -0.57
C LEU A 41 -12.26 -0.03 -1.81
N GLY A 42 -12.59 -0.92 -2.74
CA GLY A 42 -13.09 -0.59 -4.07
C GLY A 42 -11.98 -0.30 -5.08
N GLU A 43 -12.37 0.23 -6.25
CA GLU A 43 -11.41 0.64 -7.28
C GLU A 43 -10.60 1.88 -6.83
N PRO A 44 -9.30 1.98 -7.20
CA PRO A 44 -8.50 3.15 -6.89
C PRO A 44 -9.00 4.39 -7.65
N GLU A 45 -8.78 5.58 -7.07
CA GLU A 45 -9.04 6.87 -7.73
C GLU A 45 -8.17 7.04 -8.99
N GLY A 46 -7.03 6.35 -9.02
CA GLY A 46 -6.16 6.29 -10.19
C GLY A 46 -5.14 5.16 -10.07
N THR A 47 -4.89 4.50 -11.20
CA THR A 47 -3.83 3.51 -11.36
C THR A 47 -2.78 4.07 -12.31
N THR A 48 -1.51 3.84 -12.06
CA THR A 48 -0.45 4.19 -13.00
C THR A 48 0.67 3.18 -12.94
N THR A 49 1.12 2.74 -14.11
CA THR A 49 2.28 1.87 -14.26
C THR A 49 3.51 2.71 -14.54
N THR A 50 4.56 2.54 -13.74
CA THR A 50 5.84 3.23 -13.92
C THR A 50 6.78 2.46 -14.86
N ARG A 51 7.83 3.12 -15.34
CA ARG A 51 8.88 2.48 -16.17
C ARG A 51 9.71 1.42 -15.43
N GLN A 52 9.58 1.32 -14.11
CA GLN A 52 10.32 0.38 -13.25
C GLN A 52 9.53 -0.89 -12.95
N ASN A 53 8.54 -1.23 -13.77
CA ASN A 53 7.67 -2.38 -13.55
C ASN A 53 6.99 -2.35 -12.18
N THR A 54 6.50 -1.16 -11.81
CA THR A 54 5.77 -0.95 -10.57
C THR A 54 4.44 -0.31 -10.91
N ILE A 55 3.35 -0.88 -10.40
CA ILE A 55 2.01 -0.32 -10.46
C ILE A 55 1.80 0.47 -9.19
N PHE A 56 1.28 1.69 -9.29
CA PHE A 56 0.78 2.41 -8.13
C PHE A 56 -0.72 2.67 -8.21
N ASP A 57 -1.42 2.29 -7.15
CA ASP A 57 -2.84 2.55 -6.97
C ASP A 57 -3.01 3.66 -5.92
N ALA A 58 -3.75 4.71 -6.29
CA ALA A 58 -4.04 5.84 -5.41
C ALA A 58 -5.45 5.71 -4.80
N TYR A 59 -5.52 5.82 -3.48
CA TYR A 59 -6.77 5.77 -2.72
C TYR A 59 -6.95 6.97 -1.80
N ARG A 60 -8.21 7.25 -1.53
CA ARG A 60 -8.66 8.19 -0.51
C ARG A 60 -9.35 7.43 0.62
N VAL A 61 -8.59 7.09 1.66
CA VAL A 61 -9.13 6.43 2.85
C VAL A 61 -9.47 7.51 3.87
N GLY A 62 -10.77 7.84 3.97
CA GLY A 62 -11.25 8.96 4.78
C GLY A 62 -10.59 10.28 4.36
N ARG A 63 -9.81 10.89 5.27
CA ARG A 63 -9.08 12.16 5.00
C ARG A 63 -7.65 11.95 4.54
N GLN A 64 -7.17 10.71 4.50
CA GLN A 64 -5.79 10.40 4.13
C GLN A 64 -5.70 10.07 2.64
N ARG A 65 -4.53 10.32 2.06
CA ARG A 65 -4.18 9.83 0.73
C ARG A 65 -3.24 8.64 0.94
N VAL A 66 -3.59 7.50 0.36
CA VAL A 66 -2.84 6.25 0.47
C VAL A 66 -2.40 5.83 -0.92
N LEU A 67 -1.13 5.51 -1.09
CA LEU A 67 -0.57 4.99 -2.34
C LEU A 67 -0.07 3.58 -2.07
N PHE A 68 -0.58 2.60 -2.81
CA PHE A 68 -0.06 1.23 -2.82
C PHE A 68 0.85 1.06 -4.00
N TYR A 69 2.01 0.46 -3.78
CA TYR A 69 2.97 0.10 -4.82
C TYR A 69 3.03 -1.41 -4.91
N TRP A 70 2.84 -1.90 -6.13
CA TRP A 70 2.84 -3.31 -6.47
C TRP A 70 3.92 -3.59 -7.51
N ASP A 71 4.52 -4.77 -7.42
CA ASP A 71 5.33 -5.28 -8.52
C ASP A 71 4.42 -5.53 -9.73
N ALA A 72 4.81 -5.10 -10.92
CA ALA A 72 3.95 -5.23 -12.09
C ALA A 72 3.95 -6.66 -12.67
N ASP A 73 4.95 -7.48 -12.34
CA ASP A 73 5.05 -8.86 -12.86
C ASP A 73 4.13 -9.81 -12.08
N ASP A 74 4.12 -9.71 -10.74
CA ASP A 74 3.43 -10.65 -9.87
C ASP A 74 2.40 -10.01 -8.91
N LEU A 75 2.23 -8.68 -8.99
CA LEU A 75 1.33 -7.90 -8.12
C LEU A 75 1.66 -8.02 -6.62
N SER A 76 2.87 -8.44 -6.28
CA SER A 76 3.32 -8.51 -4.89
C SER A 76 3.40 -7.11 -4.26
N PRO A 77 3.02 -6.96 -2.97
CA PRO A 77 3.11 -5.68 -2.29
C PRO A 77 4.57 -5.24 -2.14
N LEU A 78 4.89 -4.05 -2.60
CA LEU A 78 6.22 -3.44 -2.45
C LEU A 78 6.24 -2.44 -1.30
N THR A 79 5.36 -1.45 -1.37
CA THR A 79 5.38 -0.27 -0.48
C THR A 79 3.99 0.32 -0.31
N ILE A 80 3.71 0.88 0.86
CA ILE A 80 2.57 1.77 1.09
C ILE A 80 3.08 3.15 1.51
N VAL A 81 2.53 4.20 0.92
CA VAL A 81 2.77 5.58 1.34
C VAL A 81 1.47 6.21 1.82
N VAL A 82 1.49 6.77 3.03
CA VAL A 82 0.35 7.42 3.66
C VAL A 82 0.65 8.89 3.90
N GLY A 83 -0.16 9.76 3.32
CA GLY A 83 -0.16 11.19 3.62
C GLY A 83 -0.71 11.44 5.02
N ARG A 84 0.10 12.02 5.90
CA ARG A 84 -0.34 12.59 7.18
C ARG A 84 -0.56 14.10 7.04
N LYS A 85 -1.66 14.59 7.61
CA LYS A 85 -1.82 16.02 7.87
C LYS A 85 -0.74 16.42 8.89
N ALA A 86 -0.02 17.51 8.59
CA ALA A 86 0.88 18.12 9.56
C ALA A 86 0.07 18.78 10.67
#